data_AF-A0A2E7L3B3-F1
#
_entry.id   AF-A0A2E7L3B3-F1
#
_cell.length_a   1.000
_cell.length_b   1.000
_cell.length_c   1.000
_cell.angle_alpha   90.00
_cell.angle_beta   90.00
_cell.angle_gamma   90.00
#
_symmetry.space_group_name_H-M   'P 1'
#
loop_
_entity.id
_entity.type
_entity.pdbx_description
1 polymer ?
#
loop_
_entity_poly.entity_id
_entity_poly.type
_entity_poly.pdbx_seq_one_letter_code
_entity_poly.pdbx_strand_id
1 'polypeptide(L)'
;MTRNWKPFPLLLAISCVATGLLAKASAAQPFTLEAVTDFIDELSAARQPVTANQIRSMMATLRECGVKRVSWAYYGDGHGGYFHSPRILKDGRTENIPARTYQQLGNPLKVAVQAAHAEGLELYAYYKPYETGLGVVAPEGSLEASNFGRLSHKGGRLTSMMDRFVLDNPHLRIKRRSDDLRSSDASTPVCTLRLIKKNDAPTRIRKENLQIWASRLNHRYQQLEIDFDLRESVELAERDIYDLKNTLVTRKGDPVRVLTLSGFQLEHPYILVTTNFTSGKSDFENTVMEMLVALDAEGRNIPGVFSDGWAIWDLQKSNFRQWGLFFDYGFGRHRRFLDSSNVRGNLGLIAFTRGRNKYLTGALCETEPEVRQYWLSCIEEMLDAGVDGIDLRVENHSTHTDYPEEYGFNQAVLEACKRRGAIDLETIAKVRGDAYTEFLRQARQRISTRGKRMRVNLHVDWFRSDRPLGRQLAFPANITFNWKQWVEEGLMDEAILRFLSIPFARLLADPVAHTMVESCRRAGIPITVNKYLSEPQQLHHQIATVQQDGRFSGFILYETASFLKWGPGSACRVTMEPVSTAKSALQGPSRE
;
A
#
# COMPACT_ATOMS: atom_id res chain seq x y z
N MET A 1 8.83 29.79 76.06
CA MET A 1 7.63 29.55 75.24
C MET A 1 7.93 28.43 74.26
N THR A 2 7.55 27.22 74.66
CA THR A 2 7.80 25.94 74.00
C THR A 2 6.62 25.58 73.11
N ARG A 3 6.85 25.16 71.86
CA ARG A 3 5.92 24.28 71.14
C ARG A 3 6.65 23.36 70.16
N ASN A 4 6.80 22.12 70.65
CA ASN A 4 7.02 20.90 69.89
C ASN A 4 5.85 20.64 68.93
N TRP A 5 6.14 20.36 67.66
CA TRP A 5 5.18 19.71 66.75
C TRP A 5 5.81 18.42 66.21
N LYS A 6 5.15 17.29 66.53
CA LYS A 6 5.42 15.93 66.06
C LYS A 6 4.78 15.72 64.67
N PRO A 7 5.24 14.74 63.87
CA PRO A 7 4.60 14.39 62.62
C PRO A 7 3.32 13.56 62.88
N PHE A 8 2.25 13.88 62.15
CA PHE A 8 1.02 13.09 62.05
C PHE A 8 1.12 12.18 60.81
N PRO A 9 0.73 10.90 60.89
CA PRO A 9 0.56 10.06 59.71
C PRO A 9 -0.84 10.29 59.11
N LEU A 10 -0.90 10.71 57.86
CA LEU A 10 -2.15 10.76 57.10
C LEU A 10 -2.36 9.38 56.43
N LEU A 11 -3.16 8.54 57.08
CA LEU A 11 -3.75 7.33 56.49
C LEU A 11 -4.79 7.77 55.45
N LEU A 12 -4.42 7.74 54.17
CA LEU A 12 -5.40 7.79 53.07
C LEU A 12 -5.94 6.36 52.85
N ALA A 13 -7.16 6.12 53.30
CA ALA A 13 -7.94 4.97 52.93
C ALA A 13 -8.42 5.15 51.47
N ILE A 14 -7.72 4.53 50.52
CA ILE A 14 -8.21 4.36 49.15
C ILE A 14 -9.10 3.12 49.15
N SER A 15 -10.42 3.32 49.17
CA SER A 15 -11.39 2.25 48.90
C SER A 15 -11.35 1.92 47.40
N CYS A 16 -10.50 0.99 46.98
CA CYS A 16 -10.64 0.33 45.70
C CYS A 16 -11.84 -0.63 45.76
N VAL A 17 -13.00 -0.16 45.31
CA VAL A 17 -14.10 -1.05 44.90
C VAL A 17 -13.67 -1.67 43.56
N ALA A 18 -12.90 -2.77 43.65
CA ALA A 18 -12.66 -3.66 42.53
C ALA A 18 -13.91 -4.54 42.35
N THR A 19 -14.96 -4.01 41.69
CA THR A 19 -16.00 -4.86 41.13
C THR A 19 -15.43 -5.57 39.91
N GLY A 20 -14.74 -6.67 40.16
CA GLY A 20 -14.41 -7.69 39.18
C GLY A 20 -15.68 -8.35 38.68
N LEU A 21 -16.34 -7.73 37.71
CA LEU A 21 -17.19 -8.46 36.78
C LEU A 21 -16.23 -9.24 35.88
N LEU A 22 -15.91 -10.47 36.30
CA LEU A 22 -15.45 -11.52 35.39
C LEU A 22 -16.52 -11.61 34.30
N ALA A 23 -16.23 -11.02 33.13
CA ALA A 23 -17.05 -11.16 31.96
C ALA A 23 -17.27 -12.66 31.73
N LYS A 24 -18.51 -13.12 31.93
CA LYS A 24 -18.92 -14.47 31.53
C LYS A 24 -18.44 -14.67 30.10
N ALA A 25 -17.62 -15.70 29.88
CA ALA A 25 -17.17 -16.06 28.55
C ALA A 25 -18.39 -16.06 27.62
N SER A 26 -18.42 -15.14 26.65
CA SER A 26 -19.45 -15.09 25.63
C SER A 26 -19.59 -16.50 25.05
N ALA A 27 -20.82 -16.97 24.88
CA ALA A 27 -21.05 -18.20 24.12
C ALA A 27 -20.24 -18.13 22.82
N ALA A 28 -19.49 -19.20 22.53
CA ALA A 28 -18.60 -19.23 21.38
C ALA A 28 -19.41 -18.87 20.12
N GLN A 29 -19.08 -17.75 19.47
CA GLN A 29 -19.77 -17.35 18.27
C GLN A 29 -19.57 -18.42 17.19
N PRO A 30 -20.61 -18.74 16.39
CA PRO A 30 -20.47 -19.70 15.31
C PRO A 30 -19.42 -19.21 14.29
N PHE A 31 -18.61 -20.14 13.80
CA PHE A 31 -17.59 -19.85 12.80
C PHE A 31 -18.24 -19.27 11.52
N THR A 32 -17.73 -18.13 11.06
CA THR A 32 -18.34 -17.36 9.96
C THR A 32 -17.43 -17.31 8.75
N LEU A 33 -17.98 -17.64 7.57
CA LEU A 33 -17.33 -17.37 6.28
C LEU A 33 -17.70 -15.97 5.82
N GLU A 34 -16.69 -15.19 5.46
CA GLU A 34 -16.80 -13.79 5.06
C GLU A 34 -16.15 -13.58 3.68
N ALA A 35 -16.46 -12.47 3.01
CA ALA A 35 -15.77 -12.07 1.77
C ALA A 35 -15.45 -10.57 1.79
N VAL A 36 -14.36 -10.16 1.14
CA VAL A 36 -14.05 -8.74 0.90
C VAL A 36 -14.33 -8.40 -0.55
N THR A 37 -15.07 -7.31 -0.76
CA THR A 37 -15.30 -6.71 -2.08
C THR A 37 -14.52 -5.42 -2.19
N ASP A 38 -13.44 -5.45 -2.97
CA ASP A 38 -12.78 -4.23 -3.43
C ASP A 38 -13.50 -3.73 -4.68
N PHE A 39 -14.48 -2.85 -4.48
CA PHE A 39 -15.43 -2.51 -5.54
C PHE A 39 -14.75 -1.86 -6.75
N ILE A 40 -13.65 -1.14 -6.57
CA ILE A 40 -12.93 -0.56 -7.71
C ILE A 40 -12.27 -1.63 -8.58
N ASP A 41 -11.81 -2.74 -8.01
CA ASP A 41 -11.29 -3.86 -8.79
C ASP A 41 -12.41 -4.53 -9.60
N GLU A 42 -13.62 -4.64 -9.03
CA GLU A 42 -14.82 -5.08 -9.77
C GLU A 42 -15.12 -4.14 -10.95
N LEU A 43 -15.09 -2.82 -10.73
CA LEU A 43 -15.35 -1.82 -11.77
C LEU A 43 -14.27 -1.79 -12.85
N SER A 44 -13.02 -2.11 -12.49
CA SER A 44 -11.91 -2.21 -13.43
C SER A 44 -12.07 -3.40 -14.40
N ALA A 45 -12.74 -4.46 -13.96
CA ALA A 45 -13.09 -5.61 -14.79
C ALA A 45 -14.44 -5.48 -15.51
N ALA A 46 -15.29 -4.56 -15.07
CA ALA A 46 -16.61 -4.34 -15.66
C ALA A 46 -16.52 -3.81 -17.10
N ARG A 47 -17.50 -4.20 -17.93
CA ARG A 47 -17.63 -3.77 -19.33
C ARG A 47 -18.73 -2.74 -19.55
N GLN A 48 -19.51 -2.47 -18.53
CA GLN A 48 -20.63 -1.53 -18.53
C GLN A 48 -20.85 -1.02 -17.10
N PRO A 49 -21.53 0.12 -16.92
CA PRO A 49 -21.90 0.58 -15.59
C PRO A 49 -22.65 -0.50 -14.81
N VAL A 50 -22.12 -0.81 -13.64
CA VAL A 50 -22.70 -1.72 -12.64
C VAL A 50 -24.05 -1.22 -12.15
N THR A 51 -25.02 -2.13 -12.04
CA THR A 51 -26.40 -1.85 -11.59
C THR A 51 -26.69 -2.43 -10.20
N ALA A 52 -27.73 -1.91 -9.54
CA ALA A 52 -28.19 -2.45 -8.24
C ALA A 52 -28.60 -3.93 -8.32
N ASN A 53 -29.21 -4.36 -9.43
CA ASN A 53 -29.59 -5.77 -9.63
C ASN A 53 -28.37 -6.69 -9.70
N GLN A 54 -27.28 -6.23 -10.31
CA GLN A 54 -26.05 -6.99 -10.36
C GLN A 54 -25.37 -7.08 -8.98
N ILE A 55 -25.36 -5.99 -8.20
CA ILE A 55 -24.89 -6.02 -6.81
C ILE A 55 -25.73 -7.00 -5.99
N ARG A 56 -27.05 -7.00 -6.16
CA ARG A 56 -27.92 -8.01 -5.51
C ARG A 56 -27.61 -9.44 -5.95
N SER A 57 -27.41 -9.66 -7.24
CA SER A 57 -26.99 -10.99 -7.73
C SER A 57 -25.66 -11.41 -7.12
N MET A 58 -24.71 -10.50 -6.95
CA MET A 58 -23.43 -10.76 -6.29
C MET A 58 -23.63 -11.21 -4.83
N MET A 59 -24.48 -10.51 -4.07
CA MET A 59 -24.82 -10.87 -2.69
C MET A 59 -25.51 -12.25 -2.61
N ALA A 60 -26.46 -12.53 -3.51
CA ALA A 60 -27.11 -13.84 -3.58
C ALA A 60 -26.11 -14.97 -3.86
N THR A 61 -25.21 -14.76 -4.83
CA THR A 61 -24.14 -15.73 -5.15
C THR A 61 -23.19 -15.96 -3.97
N LEU A 62 -22.82 -14.91 -3.23
CA LEU A 62 -21.97 -15.04 -2.03
C LEU A 62 -22.68 -15.84 -0.93
N ARG A 63 -23.96 -15.55 -0.68
CA ARG A 63 -24.80 -16.30 0.26
C ARG A 63 -24.87 -17.79 -0.10
N GLU A 64 -25.02 -18.12 -1.39
CA GLU A 64 -25.01 -19.50 -1.88
C GLU A 64 -23.69 -20.22 -1.56
N CYS A 65 -22.56 -19.51 -1.63
CA CYS A 65 -21.24 -20.02 -1.23
C CYS A 65 -21.07 -20.19 0.29
N GLY A 66 -22.08 -19.83 1.09
CA GLY A 66 -22.06 -19.91 2.54
C GLY A 66 -21.50 -18.66 3.24
N VAL A 67 -21.19 -17.60 2.49
CA VAL A 67 -20.79 -16.31 3.07
C VAL A 67 -21.94 -15.75 3.91
N LYS A 68 -21.61 -15.17 5.06
CA LYS A 68 -22.55 -14.54 6.00
C LYS A 68 -22.32 -13.04 6.17
N ARG A 69 -21.11 -12.57 5.87
CA ARG A 69 -20.72 -11.17 5.99
C ARG A 69 -19.88 -10.75 4.80
N VAL A 70 -20.11 -9.53 4.31
CA VAL A 70 -19.34 -8.91 3.24
C VAL A 70 -18.69 -7.64 3.75
N SER A 71 -17.38 -7.51 3.59
CA SER A 71 -16.62 -6.29 3.85
C SER A 71 -16.44 -5.53 2.54
N TRP A 72 -17.13 -4.40 2.39
CA TRP A 72 -17.17 -3.59 1.16
C TRP A 72 -16.18 -2.42 1.22
N ALA A 73 -15.18 -2.41 0.36
CA ALA A 73 -14.19 -1.33 0.31
C ALA A 73 -14.84 0.02 -0.01
N TYR A 74 -14.71 0.97 0.92
CA TYR A 74 -15.26 2.32 0.79
C TYR A 74 -14.26 3.23 0.09
N TYR A 75 -14.73 3.95 -0.94
CA TYR A 75 -13.93 4.88 -1.75
C TYR A 75 -14.66 6.21 -1.93
N GLY A 76 -15.18 6.78 -0.85
CA GLY A 76 -15.92 8.05 -0.89
C GLY A 76 -17.37 7.89 -1.35
N ASP A 77 -17.95 6.71 -1.18
CA ASP A 77 -19.28 6.32 -1.69
C ASP A 77 -20.41 7.27 -1.28
N GLY A 78 -20.30 7.93 -0.12
CA GLY A 78 -21.28 8.89 0.37
C GLY A 78 -21.20 10.27 -0.28
N HIS A 79 -20.03 10.65 -0.83
CA HIS A 79 -19.77 11.97 -1.40
C HIS A 79 -19.33 11.92 -2.88
N GLY A 80 -19.76 10.90 -3.61
CA GLY A 80 -19.63 10.82 -5.07
C GLY A 80 -18.46 10.01 -5.59
N GLY A 81 -17.71 9.36 -4.70
CA GLY A 81 -16.60 8.49 -5.05
C GLY A 81 -15.31 9.21 -5.39
N TYR A 82 -14.24 8.45 -5.55
CA TYR A 82 -12.97 9.00 -6.00
C TYR A 82 -13.00 9.39 -7.48
N PHE A 83 -12.20 10.38 -7.85
CA PHE A 83 -11.94 10.70 -9.24
C PHE A 83 -11.22 9.54 -9.93
N HIS A 84 -11.80 8.98 -10.99
CA HIS A 84 -11.17 7.96 -11.83
C HIS A 84 -10.90 8.53 -13.22
N SER A 85 -9.66 8.42 -13.72
CA SER A 85 -9.36 8.80 -15.09
C SER A 85 -10.13 7.90 -16.06
N PRO A 86 -10.80 8.48 -17.08
CA PRO A 86 -11.37 7.69 -18.16
C PRO A 86 -10.30 6.85 -18.87
N ARG A 87 -10.66 5.63 -19.25
CA ARG A 87 -9.87 4.81 -20.17
C ARG A 87 -9.99 5.39 -21.57
N ILE A 88 -8.85 5.60 -22.23
CA ILE A 88 -8.82 5.93 -23.66
C ILE A 88 -8.88 4.61 -24.45
N LEU A 89 -9.92 4.44 -25.27
CA LEU A 89 -10.12 3.29 -26.14
C LEU A 89 -9.26 3.41 -27.41
N LYS A 90 -9.11 2.30 -28.14
CA LYS A 90 -8.28 2.26 -29.37
C LYS A 90 -8.76 3.22 -30.47
N ASP A 91 -10.05 3.55 -30.48
CA ASP A 91 -10.67 4.48 -31.42
C ASP A 91 -10.65 5.95 -30.92
N GLY A 92 -9.95 6.23 -29.82
CA GLY A 92 -9.81 7.55 -29.23
C GLY A 92 -10.98 7.98 -28.32
N ARG A 93 -12.07 7.21 -28.24
CA ARG A 93 -13.16 7.50 -27.30
C ARG A 93 -12.69 7.29 -25.86
N THR A 94 -13.31 8.02 -24.94
CA THR A 94 -13.06 7.84 -23.50
C THR A 94 -14.21 7.09 -22.85
N GLU A 95 -13.88 6.17 -21.95
CA GLU A 95 -14.85 5.40 -21.19
C GLU A 95 -14.51 5.48 -19.70
N ASN A 96 -15.48 5.92 -18.89
CA ASN A 96 -15.33 6.00 -17.44
C ASN A 96 -16.42 5.19 -16.75
N ILE A 97 -16.27 3.86 -16.78
CA ILE A 97 -17.21 2.93 -16.14
C ILE A 97 -17.36 3.26 -14.64
N PRO A 98 -16.27 3.48 -13.87
CA PRO A 98 -16.40 3.84 -12.47
C PRO A 98 -17.28 5.08 -12.25
N ALA A 99 -16.98 6.20 -12.91
CA ALA A 99 -17.78 7.43 -12.73
C ALA A 99 -19.25 7.24 -13.12
N ARG A 100 -19.54 6.51 -14.21
CA ARG A 100 -20.91 6.23 -14.63
C ARG A 100 -21.65 5.31 -13.66
N THR A 101 -20.96 4.33 -13.07
CA THR A 101 -21.51 3.50 -12.01
C THR A 101 -21.87 4.33 -10.78
N TYR A 102 -20.96 5.20 -10.31
CA TYR A 102 -21.26 6.06 -9.17
C TYR A 102 -22.42 7.01 -9.47
N GLN A 103 -22.47 7.60 -10.66
CA GLN A 103 -23.61 8.43 -11.09
C GLN A 103 -24.92 7.63 -11.09
N GLN A 104 -24.89 6.38 -11.54
CA GLN A 104 -26.08 5.53 -11.63
C GLN A 104 -26.56 5.03 -10.27
N LEU A 105 -25.64 4.67 -9.36
CA LEU A 105 -25.97 4.12 -8.05
C LEU A 105 -26.16 5.20 -6.99
N GLY A 106 -25.63 6.41 -7.20
CA GLY A 106 -25.51 7.46 -6.20
C GLY A 106 -24.49 7.09 -5.13
N ASN A 107 -24.90 6.23 -4.19
CA ASN A 107 -24.05 5.71 -3.12
C ASN A 107 -23.94 4.18 -3.23
N PRO A 108 -22.87 3.65 -3.86
CA PRO A 108 -22.68 2.22 -4.04
C PRO A 108 -22.70 1.41 -2.74
N LEU A 109 -22.07 1.92 -1.65
CA LEU A 109 -22.12 1.27 -0.34
C LEU A 109 -23.56 1.11 0.15
N LYS A 110 -24.40 2.14 0.06
CA LYS A 110 -25.82 2.06 0.47
C LYS A 110 -26.60 1.04 -0.36
N VAL A 111 -26.34 0.98 -1.66
CA VAL A 111 -26.95 -0.04 -2.54
C VAL A 111 -26.48 -1.44 -2.15
N ALA A 112 -25.20 -1.60 -1.82
CA ALA A 112 -24.64 -2.86 -1.35
C ALA A 112 -25.24 -3.29 0.00
N VAL A 113 -25.42 -2.36 0.96
CA VAL A 113 -26.09 -2.62 2.25
C VAL A 113 -27.50 -3.17 2.01
N GLN A 114 -28.31 -2.48 1.19
CA GLN A 114 -29.67 -2.90 0.87
C GLN A 114 -29.71 -4.28 0.22
N ALA A 115 -28.79 -4.54 -0.72
CA ALA A 115 -28.66 -5.84 -1.37
C ALA A 115 -28.25 -6.95 -0.40
N ALA A 116 -27.29 -6.69 0.48
CA ALA A 116 -26.81 -7.64 1.48
C ALA A 116 -27.93 -8.00 2.47
N HIS A 117 -28.63 -6.99 3.01
CA HIS A 117 -29.74 -7.19 3.93
C HIS A 117 -30.91 -7.96 3.30
N ALA A 118 -31.22 -7.69 2.02
CA ALA A 118 -32.25 -8.43 1.28
C ALA A 118 -31.92 -9.92 1.11
N GLU A 119 -30.63 -10.28 1.12
CA GLU A 119 -30.14 -11.67 1.03
C GLU A 119 -29.77 -12.25 2.41
N GLY A 120 -30.02 -11.51 3.50
CA GLY A 120 -29.74 -11.95 4.88
C GLY A 120 -28.25 -12.01 5.22
N LEU A 121 -27.43 -11.14 4.62
CA LEU A 121 -26.01 -10.99 4.91
C LEU A 121 -25.76 -9.74 5.77
N GLU A 122 -24.74 -9.78 6.62
CA GLU A 122 -24.18 -8.57 7.24
C GLU A 122 -23.29 -7.85 6.22
N LEU A 123 -23.27 -6.52 6.25
CA LEU A 123 -22.34 -5.72 5.45
C LEU A 123 -21.54 -4.74 6.31
N TYR A 124 -20.22 -4.82 6.19
CA TYR A 124 -19.27 -3.94 6.85
C TYR A 124 -18.65 -2.99 5.83
N ALA A 125 -18.46 -1.72 6.20
CA ALA A 125 -17.59 -0.85 5.40
C ALA A 125 -16.13 -1.19 5.67
N TYR A 126 -15.36 -1.46 4.63
CA TYR A 126 -13.93 -1.73 4.68
C TYR A 126 -13.17 -0.46 4.34
N TYR A 127 -12.72 0.25 5.39
CA TYR A 127 -12.13 1.57 5.27
C TYR A 127 -10.60 1.53 5.40
N LYS A 128 -9.94 2.14 4.42
CA LYS A 128 -8.49 2.31 4.36
C LYS A 128 -8.15 3.80 4.46
N PRO A 129 -7.95 4.39 5.66
CA PRO A 129 -7.82 5.85 5.82
C PRO A 129 -6.68 6.48 4.99
N TYR A 130 -5.60 5.74 4.78
CA TYR A 130 -4.47 6.18 3.98
C TYR A 130 -4.69 6.00 2.46
N GLU A 131 -5.72 5.28 2.01
CA GLU A 131 -6.00 5.02 0.59
C GLU A 131 -6.92 6.09 0.00
N THR A 132 -6.36 7.26 -0.32
CA THR A 132 -7.13 8.41 -0.85
C THR A 132 -6.54 8.97 -2.16
N GLY A 133 -5.56 8.27 -2.74
CA GLY A 133 -4.91 8.65 -4.00
C GLY A 133 -3.87 7.64 -4.44
N LEU A 134 -4.29 6.67 -5.27
CA LEU A 134 -3.37 5.66 -5.79
C LEU A 134 -2.23 6.31 -6.58
N GLY A 135 -1.06 5.67 -6.55
CA GLY A 135 0.07 6.04 -7.39
C GLY A 135 -0.16 5.69 -8.87
N VAL A 136 -1.26 6.08 -9.52
CA VAL A 136 -1.41 5.94 -10.98
C VAL A 136 -0.87 7.21 -11.63
N VAL A 137 0.33 7.13 -12.21
CA VAL A 137 1.07 8.27 -12.79
C VAL A 137 1.08 8.17 -14.31
N ALA A 138 0.74 9.27 -14.97
CA ALA A 138 0.96 9.45 -16.41
C ALA A 138 2.17 10.36 -16.65
N PRO A 139 3.04 10.06 -17.63
CA PRO A 139 4.13 10.93 -18.04
C PRO A 139 3.68 12.34 -18.36
N GLU A 140 4.43 13.37 -17.93
CA GLU A 140 4.04 14.79 -18.10
C GLU A 140 3.69 15.14 -19.55
N GLY A 141 4.37 14.53 -20.52
CA GLY A 141 4.14 14.78 -21.95
C GLY A 141 3.02 13.95 -22.58
N SER A 142 2.31 13.13 -21.82
CA SER A 142 1.23 12.26 -22.33
C SER A 142 -0.12 12.98 -22.34
N LEU A 143 -1.03 12.47 -23.19
CA LEU A 143 -2.41 12.99 -23.26
C LEU A 143 -3.16 12.78 -21.94
N GLU A 144 -2.91 11.68 -21.23
CA GLU A 144 -3.53 11.41 -19.93
C GLU A 144 -3.09 12.40 -18.86
N ALA A 145 -1.80 12.79 -18.82
CA ALA A 145 -1.34 13.81 -17.90
C ALA A 145 -1.99 15.17 -18.18
N SER A 146 -2.10 15.55 -19.46
CA SER A 146 -2.76 16.80 -19.86
C SER A 146 -4.25 16.82 -19.53
N ASN A 147 -4.97 15.73 -19.81
CA ASN A 147 -6.43 15.69 -19.69
C ASN A 147 -6.90 15.36 -18.26
N PHE A 148 -6.16 14.51 -17.57
CA PHE A 148 -6.59 13.88 -16.31
C PHE A 148 -5.60 14.07 -15.17
N GLY A 149 -4.45 14.70 -15.40
CA GLY A 149 -3.49 15.03 -14.35
C GLY A 149 -4.12 15.88 -13.25
N ARG A 150 -3.85 15.53 -12.00
CA ARG A 150 -4.39 16.22 -10.82
C ARG A 150 -3.29 16.75 -9.92
N LEU A 151 -2.37 15.89 -9.51
CA LEU A 151 -1.25 16.27 -8.63
C LEU A 151 0.08 15.96 -9.29
N SER A 152 1.07 16.83 -9.07
CA SER A 152 2.43 16.60 -9.56
C SER A 152 3.11 15.44 -8.83
N HIS A 153 3.86 14.65 -9.60
CA HIS A 153 4.66 13.53 -9.12
C HIS A 153 5.97 13.44 -9.91
N LYS A 154 7.01 12.84 -9.35
CA LYS A 154 8.23 12.52 -10.10
C LYS A 154 7.87 11.51 -11.18
N GLY A 155 8.13 11.86 -12.43
CA GLY A 155 7.66 11.09 -13.58
C GLY A 155 6.35 11.60 -14.21
N GLY A 156 5.66 12.61 -13.67
CA GLY A 156 4.54 13.27 -14.35
C GLY A 156 3.39 13.67 -13.44
N ARG A 157 2.17 13.22 -13.75
CA ARG A 157 0.93 13.58 -13.04
C ARG A 157 0.22 12.37 -12.50
N LEU A 158 -0.25 12.44 -11.26
CA LEU A 158 -1.22 11.49 -10.72
C LEU A 158 -2.57 11.70 -11.39
N THR A 159 -3.18 10.64 -11.93
CA THR A 159 -4.35 10.75 -12.80
C THR A 159 -5.60 10.03 -12.31
N SER A 160 -5.54 9.15 -11.31
CA SER A 160 -6.69 8.32 -10.96
C SER A 160 -6.78 7.98 -9.47
N MET A 161 -7.99 7.55 -9.09
CA MET A 161 -8.42 7.13 -7.76
C MET A 161 -8.05 8.13 -6.66
N MET A 162 -8.34 9.40 -6.90
CA MET A 162 -8.08 10.47 -5.94
C MET A 162 -9.36 10.97 -5.30
N ASP A 163 -9.38 11.00 -3.98
CA ASP A 163 -10.44 11.64 -3.22
C ASP A 163 -10.43 13.17 -3.44
N ARG A 164 -11.62 13.78 -3.47
CA ARG A 164 -11.75 15.24 -3.64
C ARG A 164 -11.03 16.02 -2.53
N PHE A 165 -11.08 15.55 -1.29
CA PHE A 165 -10.39 16.15 -0.15
C PHE A 165 -8.88 16.24 -0.38
N VAL A 166 -8.27 15.21 -0.97
CA VAL A 166 -6.84 15.22 -1.31
C VAL A 166 -6.52 16.23 -2.41
N LEU A 167 -7.41 16.38 -3.40
CA LEU A 167 -7.26 17.36 -4.48
C LEU A 167 -7.35 18.79 -3.97
N ASP A 168 -8.27 19.05 -3.04
CA ASP A 168 -8.47 20.37 -2.44
C ASP A 168 -7.40 20.67 -1.38
N ASN A 169 -6.82 19.64 -0.74
CA ASN A 169 -5.85 19.78 0.35
C ASN A 169 -4.55 18.98 0.10
N PRO A 170 -3.85 19.18 -1.02
CA PRO A 170 -2.70 18.35 -1.39
C PRO A 170 -1.50 18.51 -0.45
N HIS A 171 -1.50 19.54 0.39
CA HIS A 171 -0.48 19.85 1.37
C HIS A 171 -0.62 19.07 2.68
N LEU A 172 -1.78 18.45 2.94
CA LEU A 172 -2.06 17.60 4.10
C LEU A 172 -1.59 16.14 3.93
N ARG A 173 -1.08 15.79 2.76
CA ARG A 173 -0.45 14.49 2.50
C ARG A 173 0.81 14.31 3.35
N ILE A 174 1.22 13.06 3.53
CA ILE A 174 2.47 12.71 4.22
C ILE A 174 3.63 13.37 3.46
N LYS A 175 4.28 14.32 4.14
CA LYS A 175 5.29 15.22 3.59
C LYS A 175 6.69 14.66 3.78
N ARG A 176 7.54 14.87 2.76
CA ARG A 176 8.96 14.59 2.83
C ARG A 176 9.71 15.60 3.72
N ARG A 177 10.82 15.20 4.34
CA ARG A 177 11.81 16.13 4.91
C ARG A 177 12.34 17.09 3.83
N SER A 178 12.89 18.23 4.25
CA SER A 178 13.35 19.29 3.35
C SER A 178 14.78 19.76 3.60
N ASP A 179 15.50 19.10 4.50
CA ASP A 179 16.82 19.47 5.01
C ASP A 179 17.99 18.80 4.28
N ASP A 180 17.73 17.84 3.40
CA ASP A 180 18.75 16.99 2.76
C ASP A 180 18.95 17.24 1.25
N LEU A 181 18.08 18.01 0.60
CA LEU A 181 18.21 18.38 -0.81
C LEU A 181 18.65 19.84 -0.95
N ARG A 182 19.65 20.09 -1.79
CA ARG A 182 20.07 21.45 -2.16
C ARG A 182 19.11 22.01 -3.20
N SER A 183 18.85 23.31 -3.15
CA SER A 183 18.03 23.99 -4.17
C SER A 183 18.57 23.79 -5.59
N SER A 184 19.89 23.69 -5.73
CA SER A 184 20.57 23.43 -7.00
C SER A 184 20.41 22.00 -7.53
N ASP A 185 20.08 21.01 -6.70
CA ASP A 185 20.07 19.60 -7.11
C ASP A 185 19.06 19.35 -8.25
N ALA A 186 17.98 20.16 -8.35
CA ALA A 186 16.99 20.04 -9.41
C ALA A 186 17.51 20.46 -10.80
N SER A 187 18.49 21.36 -10.87
CA SER A 187 19.05 21.90 -12.11
C SER A 187 20.49 21.50 -12.38
N THR A 188 21.13 20.77 -11.45
CA THR A 188 22.53 20.36 -11.57
C THR A 188 22.71 19.40 -12.76
N PRO A 189 23.55 19.70 -13.75
CA PRO A 189 23.79 18.79 -14.87
C PRO A 189 24.40 17.46 -14.39
N VAL A 190 24.02 16.35 -15.03
CA VAL A 190 24.71 15.06 -14.79
C VAL A 190 25.94 15.00 -15.68
N CYS A 191 27.11 14.91 -15.08
CA CYS A 191 28.39 14.86 -15.79
C CYS A 191 29.03 13.47 -15.77
N THR A 192 28.58 12.59 -14.87
CA THR A 192 29.03 11.20 -14.80
C THR A 192 27.89 10.29 -14.39
N LEU A 193 27.81 9.13 -15.03
CA LEU A 193 26.90 8.03 -14.67
C LEU A 193 27.75 6.81 -14.31
N ARG A 194 27.59 6.29 -13.09
CA ARG A 194 28.20 5.02 -12.66
C ARG A 194 27.16 3.93 -12.70
N LEU A 195 27.42 2.88 -13.46
CA LEU A 195 26.60 1.67 -13.50
C LEU A 195 27.30 0.61 -12.64
N ILE A 196 26.62 0.08 -11.63
CA ILE A 196 27.20 -0.83 -10.65
C ILE A 196 26.52 -2.19 -10.77
N LYS A 197 27.32 -3.22 -11.03
CA LYS A 197 26.91 -4.62 -11.05
C LYS A 197 27.04 -5.21 -9.64
N LYS A 198 26.15 -6.14 -9.27
CA LYS A 198 26.15 -6.77 -7.94
C LYS A 198 27.44 -7.50 -7.53
N ASN A 199 28.33 -7.79 -8.49
CA ASN A 199 29.60 -8.49 -8.28
C ASN A 199 30.63 -8.10 -9.36
N ASP A 200 31.85 -8.59 -9.21
CA ASP A 200 33.00 -8.32 -10.08
C ASP A 200 33.11 -9.22 -11.31
N ALA A 201 32.25 -10.20 -11.49
CA ALA A 201 32.33 -11.07 -12.67
C ALA A 201 32.28 -10.24 -13.98
N PRO A 202 32.95 -10.68 -15.06
CA PRO A 202 32.93 -9.96 -16.33
C PRO A 202 31.50 -9.69 -16.82
N THR A 203 31.34 -8.62 -17.59
CA THR A 203 30.08 -8.31 -18.28
C THR A 203 30.29 -8.26 -19.78
N ARG A 204 29.25 -8.59 -20.55
CA ARG A 204 29.22 -8.42 -22.00
C ARG A 204 29.04 -6.97 -22.46
N ILE A 205 28.65 -6.05 -21.57
CA ILE A 205 28.48 -4.64 -21.93
C ILE A 205 29.84 -4.05 -22.35
N ARG A 206 29.88 -3.41 -23.52
CA ARG A 206 30.98 -2.58 -24.03
C ARG A 206 30.47 -1.16 -24.35
N LYS A 207 31.39 -0.24 -24.67
CA LYS A 207 31.04 1.17 -24.99
C LYS A 207 30.02 1.23 -26.13
N GLU A 208 30.22 0.46 -27.19
CA GLU A 208 29.36 0.35 -28.36
C GLU A 208 27.97 -0.27 -28.07
N ASN A 209 27.78 -0.89 -26.91
CA ASN A 209 26.48 -1.42 -26.52
C ASN A 209 25.64 -0.41 -25.77
N LEU A 210 26.25 0.55 -25.09
CA LEU A 210 25.57 1.49 -24.21
C LEU A 210 24.88 2.60 -25.00
N GLN A 211 23.65 2.90 -24.59
CA GLN A 211 22.85 3.98 -25.17
C GLN A 211 22.36 4.90 -24.06
N ILE A 212 22.54 6.20 -24.25
CA ILE A 212 21.99 7.23 -23.38
C ILE A 212 20.77 7.83 -24.07
N TRP A 213 19.64 7.84 -23.36
CA TRP A 213 18.38 8.42 -23.81
C TRP A 213 17.95 9.51 -22.84
N ALA A 214 17.19 10.48 -23.33
CA ALA A 214 16.67 11.54 -22.48
C ALA A 214 15.26 11.99 -22.87
N SER A 215 14.55 12.57 -21.93
CA SER A 215 13.27 13.24 -22.16
C SER A 215 13.14 14.48 -21.28
N ARG A 216 12.44 15.50 -21.79
CA ARG A 216 12.05 16.67 -20.98
C ARG A 216 10.81 16.40 -20.14
N LEU A 217 9.93 15.50 -20.60
CA LEU A 217 8.57 15.33 -20.06
C LEU A 217 8.27 13.88 -19.68
N ASN A 218 9.30 13.05 -19.50
CA ASN A 218 9.18 11.60 -19.32
C ASN A 218 8.36 10.90 -20.42
N HIS A 219 8.21 11.53 -21.59
CA HIS A 219 7.41 11.02 -22.68
C HIS A 219 8.27 10.95 -23.94
N ARG A 220 8.25 9.79 -24.61
CA ARG A 220 8.96 9.47 -25.86
C ARG A 220 10.41 9.92 -25.81
N TYR A 221 11.20 9.20 -25.02
CA TYR A 221 12.61 9.45 -24.87
C TYR A 221 13.30 9.39 -26.23
N GLN A 222 14.31 10.25 -26.39
CA GLN A 222 15.14 10.33 -27.58
C GLN A 222 16.53 9.83 -27.24
N GLN A 223 17.10 9.02 -28.13
CA GLN A 223 18.49 8.65 -28.02
C GLN A 223 19.35 9.89 -28.23
N LEU A 224 20.36 10.07 -27.38
CA LEU A 224 21.32 11.15 -27.53
C LEU A 224 22.50 10.66 -28.35
N GLU A 225 22.77 11.36 -29.46
CA GLU A 225 23.98 11.16 -30.27
C GLU A 225 25.13 11.93 -29.61
N ILE A 226 25.64 11.39 -28.51
CA ILE A 226 26.75 11.95 -27.73
C ILE A 226 27.88 10.92 -27.62
N ASP A 227 29.11 11.39 -27.79
CA ASP A 227 30.28 10.60 -27.40
C ASP A 227 30.48 10.71 -25.89
N PHE A 228 31.09 9.68 -25.31
CA PHE A 228 31.38 9.61 -23.88
C PHE A 228 32.54 8.67 -23.60
N ASP A 229 33.28 8.96 -22.54
CA ASP A 229 34.33 8.06 -22.06
C ASP A 229 33.70 6.93 -21.26
N LEU A 230 34.19 5.70 -21.48
CA LEU A 230 33.83 4.53 -20.67
C LEU A 230 35.07 4.03 -19.94
N ARG A 231 35.02 4.05 -18.61
CA ARG A 231 36.02 3.42 -17.74
C ARG A 231 35.41 2.26 -16.97
N GLU A 232 36.06 1.12 -17.03
CA GLU A 232 35.72 -0.06 -16.22
C GLU A 232 36.65 -0.15 -15.01
N SER A 233 36.08 -0.54 -13.86
CA SER A 233 36.84 -0.78 -12.63
C SER A 233 36.18 -1.84 -11.76
N VAL A 234 36.92 -2.34 -10.78
CA VAL A 234 36.40 -3.17 -9.68
C VAL A 234 36.62 -2.39 -8.40
N GLU A 235 35.54 -2.19 -7.66
CA GLU A 235 35.51 -1.44 -6.41
C GLU A 235 34.91 -2.31 -5.30
N LEU A 236 34.98 -1.86 -4.05
CA LEU A 236 34.36 -2.56 -2.92
C LEU A 236 32.97 -1.99 -2.65
N ALA A 237 31.98 -2.86 -2.45
CA ALA A 237 30.65 -2.43 -2.05
C ALA A 237 30.67 -1.71 -0.69
N GLU A 238 30.10 -0.51 -0.62
CA GLU A 238 30.17 0.33 0.59
C GLU A 238 29.23 -0.15 1.72
N ARG A 239 28.20 -0.93 1.38
CA ARG A 239 27.14 -1.41 2.28
C ARG A 239 26.54 -2.73 1.80
N ASP A 240 25.83 -3.39 2.71
CA ASP A 240 25.00 -4.54 2.36
C ASP A 240 23.79 -4.08 1.53
N ILE A 241 23.53 -4.81 0.44
CA ILE A 241 22.42 -4.55 -0.47
C ILE A 241 21.43 -5.72 -0.37
N TYR A 242 20.16 -5.41 -0.12
CA TYR A 242 19.09 -6.40 -0.01
C TYR A 242 17.99 -6.13 -1.03
N ASP A 243 17.42 -7.20 -1.60
CA ASP A 243 16.23 -7.10 -2.46
C ASP A 243 14.93 -6.97 -1.66
N LEU A 244 13.78 -6.82 -2.35
CA LEU A 244 12.47 -6.72 -1.69
C LEU A 244 12.08 -7.97 -0.87
N LYS A 245 12.68 -9.12 -1.14
CA LYS A 245 12.46 -10.36 -0.37
C LYS A 245 13.40 -10.46 0.83
N ASN A 246 14.15 -9.40 1.13
CA ASN A 246 15.18 -9.35 2.16
C ASN A 246 16.34 -10.33 1.90
N THR A 247 16.57 -10.70 0.63
CA THR A 247 17.72 -11.52 0.22
C THR A 247 18.93 -10.63 0.04
N LEU A 248 20.05 -10.98 0.68
CA LEU A 248 21.33 -10.30 0.48
C LEU A 248 21.78 -10.49 -0.98
N VAL A 249 21.94 -9.38 -1.71
CA VAL A 249 22.35 -9.33 -3.12
C VAL A 249 23.86 -9.14 -3.24
N THR A 250 24.42 -8.24 -2.43
CA THR A 250 25.85 -7.90 -2.38
C THR A 250 26.19 -7.59 -0.93
N ARG A 251 27.28 -8.16 -0.40
CA ARG A 251 27.75 -7.85 0.95
C ARG A 251 28.68 -6.65 0.92
N LYS A 252 28.67 -5.83 1.97
CA LYS A 252 29.67 -4.79 2.20
C LYS A 252 31.08 -5.38 2.11
N GLY A 253 31.93 -4.73 1.33
CA GLY A 253 33.31 -5.16 1.10
C GLY A 253 33.47 -6.22 0.01
N ASP A 254 32.38 -6.77 -0.56
CA ASP A 254 32.50 -7.63 -1.74
C ASP A 254 32.94 -6.80 -2.96
N PRO A 255 33.76 -7.37 -3.85
CA PRO A 255 34.16 -6.68 -5.08
C PRO A 255 32.98 -6.58 -6.05
N VAL A 256 32.76 -5.38 -6.58
CA VAL A 256 31.70 -5.03 -7.54
C VAL A 256 32.30 -4.40 -8.79
N ARG A 257 31.75 -4.73 -9.95
CA ARG A 257 32.17 -4.14 -11.22
C ARG A 257 31.42 -2.84 -11.46
N VAL A 258 32.15 -1.78 -11.80
CA VAL A 258 31.61 -0.45 -12.06
C VAL A 258 31.99 0.00 -13.47
N LEU A 259 30.98 0.39 -14.26
CA LEU A 259 31.14 1.05 -15.55
C LEU A 259 30.87 2.54 -15.36
N THR A 260 31.88 3.39 -15.55
CA THR A 260 31.79 4.84 -15.39
C THR A 260 31.71 5.48 -16.77
N LEU A 261 30.59 6.15 -17.05
CA LEU A 261 30.36 6.93 -18.26
C LEU A 261 30.54 8.41 -17.93
N SER A 262 31.38 9.12 -18.68
CA SER A 262 31.71 10.54 -18.45
C SER A 262 32.01 11.27 -19.76
N GLY A 263 32.38 12.55 -19.70
CA GLY A 263 32.69 13.34 -20.90
C GLY A 263 31.47 14.01 -21.55
N PHE A 264 30.35 14.07 -20.82
CA PHE A 264 29.12 14.76 -21.24
C PHE A 264 28.60 15.70 -20.14
N GLN A 265 27.61 16.52 -20.51
CA GLN A 265 26.82 17.34 -19.59
C GLN A 265 25.34 17.19 -19.92
N LEU A 266 24.61 16.39 -19.13
CA LEU A 266 23.20 16.08 -19.37
C LEU A 266 22.30 16.98 -18.52
N GLU A 267 21.58 17.89 -19.17
CA GLU A 267 20.66 18.83 -18.50
C GLU A 267 19.20 18.34 -18.48
N HIS A 268 18.89 17.32 -19.25
CA HIS A 268 17.54 16.77 -19.33
C HIS A 268 17.06 16.24 -17.97
N PRO A 269 15.81 16.50 -17.56
CA PRO A 269 15.29 16.09 -16.26
C PRO A 269 15.12 14.57 -16.13
N TYR A 270 14.91 13.86 -17.24
CA TYR A 270 14.82 12.41 -17.29
C TYR A 270 15.93 11.86 -18.18
N ILE A 271 16.78 11.02 -17.59
CA ILE A 271 17.92 10.37 -18.26
C ILE A 271 17.72 8.87 -18.13
N LEU A 272 18.02 8.13 -19.19
CA LEU A 272 17.93 6.69 -19.23
C LEU A 272 19.20 6.10 -19.84
N VAL A 273 19.67 5.01 -19.24
CA VAL A 273 20.73 4.16 -19.78
C VAL A 273 20.14 2.81 -20.14
N THR A 274 20.47 2.32 -21.32
CA THR A 274 20.07 1.00 -21.81
C THR A 274 21.15 0.43 -22.73
N THR A 275 20.92 -0.76 -23.27
CA THR A 275 21.84 -1.43 -24.18
C THR A 275 21.18 -1.73 -25.53
N ASN A 276 21.98 -1.96 -26.57
CA ASN A 276 21.48 -2.40 -27.89
C ASN A 276 21.24 -3.93 -27.98
N PHE A 277 21.34 -4.68 -26.87
CA PHE A 277 21.12 -6.11 -26.88
C PHE A 277 19.66 -6.46 -27.19
N THR A 278 19.45 -7.37 -28.14
CA THR A 278 18.13 -7.92 -28.46
C THR A 278 17.95 -9.36 -28.00
N SER A 279 19.06 -10.06 -27.71
CA SER A 279 19.10 -11.47 -27.31
C SER A 279 20.32 -11.79 -26.43
N GLY A 280 20.45 -13.07 -26.04
CA GLY A 280 21.55 -13.57 -25.21
C GLY A 280 21.27 -13.52 -23.71
N LYS A 281 22.07 -14.26 -22.93
CA LYS A 281 21.96 -14.33 -21.48
C LYS A 281 22.45 -13.03 -20.84
N SER A 282 21.59 -12.38 -20.06
CA SER A 282 21.97 -11.18 -19.31
C SER A 282 22.92 -11.50 -18.16
N ASP A 283 23.87 -10.61 -17.90
CA ASP A 283 24.85 -10.75 -16.83
C ASP A 283 24.96 -9.52 -15.91
N PHE A 284 24.47 -8.33 -16.31
CA PHE A 284 24.60 -7.10 -15.55
C PHE A 284 23.41 -6.90 -14.61
N GLU A 285 23.45 -7.58 -13.46
CA GLU A 285 22.38 -7.55 -12.47
C GLU A 285 22.70 -6.65 -11.28
N ASN A 286 21.72 -5.88 -10.79
CA ASN A 286 21.72 -5.28 -9.46
C ASN A 286 20.28 -4.91 -9.03
N THR A 287 20.08 -4.40 -7.83
CA THR A 287 18.84 -3.71 -7.47
C THR A 287 18.77 -2.33 -8.13
N VAL A 288 17.59 -1.87 -8.54
CA VAL A 288 17.39 -0.60 -9.28
C VAL A 288 18.11 0.59 -8.63
N MET A 289 17.95 0.80 -7.31
CA MET A 289 18.55 1.92 -6.58
C MET A 289 20.07 1.85 -6.45
N GLU A 290 20.64 0.66 -6.55
CA GLU A 290 22.09 0.46 -6.44
C GLU A 290 22.75 0.28 -7.81
N MET A 291 21.97 0.21 -8.88
CA MET A 291 22.46 -0.02 -10.24
C MET A 291 23.05 1.23 -10.87
N LEU A 292 22.53 2.42 -10.55
CA LEU A 292 22.96 3.67 -11.17
C LEU A 292 23.20 4.76 -10.11
N VAL A 293 24.33 5.45 -10.23
CA VAL A 293 24.64 6.67 -9.48
C VAL A 293 24.90 7.80 -10.49
N ALA A 294 24.22 8.93 -10.32
CA ALA A 294 24.41 10.12 -11.14
C ALA A 294 25.24 11.15 -10.36
N LEU A 295 26.31 11.67 -10.97
CA LEU A 295 27.22 12.62 -10.34
C LEU A 295 27.28 13.94 -11.12
N ASP A 296 27.52 15.03 -10.39
CA ASP A 296 27.80 16.36 -10.94
C ASP A 296 29.25 16.51 -11.41
N ALA A 297 29.61 17.72 -11.87
CA ALA A 297 30.96 18.02 -12.36
C ALA A 297 32.05 17.89 -11.28
N GLU A 298 31.69 18.04 -10.00
CA GLU A 298 32.58 17.88 -8.86
C GLU A 298 32.60 16.43 -8.33
N GLY A 299 31.93 15.49 -9.01
CA GLY A 299 31.85 14.09 -8.60
C GLY A 299 30.91 13.83 -7.42
N ARG A 300 30.05 14.79 -7.05
CA ARG A 300 29.09 14.65 -5.95
C ARG A 300 27.83 13.95 -6.44
N ASN A 301 27.26 13.10 -5.60
CA ASN A 301 26.00 12.42 -5.91
C ASN A 301 24.85 13.43 -6.07
N ILE A 302 24.09 13.30 -7.16
CA ILE A 302 22.86 14.04 -7.41
C ILE A 302 21.69 13.17 -6.91
N PRO A 303 21.00 13.56 -5.84
CA PRO A 303 19.85 12.80 -5.35
C PRO A 303 18.78 12.69 -6.43
N GLY A 304 18.29 11.48 -6.69
CA GLY A 304 17.21 11.26 -7.67
C GLY A 304 16.52 9.91 -7.51
N VAL A 305 15.35 9.79 -8.11
CA VAL A 305 14.52 8.58 -8.09
C VAL A 305 14.72 7.81 -9.40
N PHE A 306 14.45 6.51 -9.37
CA PHE A 306 14.80 5.61 -10.45
C PHE A 306 13.57 4.96 -11.07
N SER A 307 13.73 4.49 -12.31
CA SER A 307 12.77 3.61 -12.98
C SER A 307 13.48 2.44 -13.64
N ASP A 308 12.93 1.25 -13.49
CA ASP A 308 13.32 0.04 -14.19
C ASP A 308 12.34 -0.36 -15.31
N GLY A 309 11.36 0.50 -15.60
CA GLY A 309 10.26 0.21 -16.53
C GLY A 309 9.13 -0.62 -15.92
N TRP A 310 9.20 -1.01 -14.65
CA TRP A 310 8.11 -1.69 -13.96
C TRP A 310 7.08 -0.71 -13.38
N ALA A 311 5.85 -1.17 -13.23
CA ALA A 311 4.76 -0.49 -12.55
C ALA A 311 3.75 -1.51 -12.03
N ILE A 312 2.99 -1.15 -10.98
CA ILE A 312 1.86 -1.97 -10.52
C ILE A 312 0.68 -1.81 -11.47
N TRP A 313 0.34 -0.55 -11.77
CA TRP A 313 -0.76 -0.21 -12.65
C TRP A 313 -0.24 0.26 -13.98
N ASP A 314 -0.98 -0.02 -15.05
CA ASP A 314 -0.63 0.39 -16.40
C ASP A 314 0.77 -0.05 -16.87
N LEU A 315 1.29 -1.17 -16.35
CA LEU A 315 2.57 -1.75 -16.77
C LEU A 315 2.65 -1.95 -18.30
N GLN A 316 1.53 -2.29 -18.93
CA GLN A 316 1.42 -2.45 -20.39
C GLN A 316 1.66 -1.16 -21.17
N LYS A 317 1.54 0.01 -20.53
CA LYS A 317 1.84 1.32 -21.13
C LYS A 317 3.30 1.72 -20.94
N SER A 318 3.99 1.16 -19.93
CA SER A 318 5.40 1.44 -19.68
C SER A 318 6.21 1.15 -20.95
N ASN A 319 6.76 2.20 -21.56
CA ASN A 319 7.57 2.11 -22.77
C ASN A 319 8.28 3.45 -23.00
N PHE A 320 9.60 3.50 -22.78
CA PHE A 320 10.34 4.77 -22.91
C PHE A 320 10.30 5.35 -24.34
N ARG A 321 10.12 4.53 -25.38
CA ARG A 321 10.12 5.01 -26.78
C ARG A 321 8.76 5.56 -27.20
N GLN A 322 7.68 4.90 -26.80
CA GLN A 322 6.32 5.20 -27.28
C GLN A 322 5.50 6.04 -26.30
N TRP A 323 5.79 5.91 -25.01
CA TRP A 323 5.06 6.55 -23.92
C TRP A 323 6.05 7.04 -22.87
N GLY A 324 6.09 6.50 -21.66
CA GLY A 324 7.04 6.91 -20.62
C GLY A 324 7.32 5.83 -19.60
N LEU A 325 7.91 6.24 -18.47
CA LEU A 325 8.34 5.36 -17.38
C LEU A 325 7.76 5.79 -16.03
N PHE A 326 7.83 4.89 -15.04
CA PHE A 326 7.26 5.10 -13.71
C PHE A 326 8.37 5.25 -12.67
N PHE A 327 8.35 6.33 -11.90
CA PHE A 327 9.41 6.68 -10.93
C PHE A 327 8.87 6.69 -9.51
N ASP A 328 9.69 6.27 -8.54
CA ASP A 328 9.38 6.32 -7.09
C ASP A 328 8.15 5.48 -6.69
N TYR A 329 8.10 4.22 -7.13
CA TYR A 329 6.97 3.30 -6.89
C TYR A 329 7.21 2.28 -5.77
N GLY A 330 8.31 2.38 -5.01
CA GLY A 330 8.64 1.42 -3.95
C GLY A 330 9.21 0.10 -4.44
N PHE A 331 9.69 0.07 -5.68
CA PHE A 331 10.29 -1.11 -6.33
C PHE A 331 11.79 -0.94 -6.59
N GLY A 332 12.42 0.07 -5.99
CA GLY A 332 13.84 0.37 -6.10
C GLY A 332 14.76 -0.78 -5.70
N ARG A 333 14.27 -1.73 -4.90
CA ARG A 333 14.99 -2.95 -4.50
C ARG A 333 14.67 -4.17 -5.38
N HIS A 334 13.95 -4.00 -6.49
CA HIS A 334 13.81 -5.06 -7.48
C HIS A 334 15.15 -5.36 -8.14
N ARG A 335 15.47 -6.64 -8.24
CA ARG A 335 16.59 -7.11 -9.05
C ARG A 335 16.25 -7.01 -10.53
N ARG A 336 17.16 -6.40 -11.28
CA ARG A 336 17.02 -6.14 -12.71
C ARG A 336 18.34 -6.35 -13.43
N PHE A 337 18.22 -6.61 -14.73
CA PHE A 337 19.34 -6.77 -15.62
C PHE A 337 19.36 -5.60 -16.60
N LEU A 338 20.44 -4.82 -16.61
CA LEU A 338 20.60 -3.69 -17.52
C LEU A 338 20.76 -4.15 -18.97
N ASP A 339 21.43 -5.29 -19.16
CA ASP A 339 21.71 -5.87 -20.46
C ASP A 339 20.65 -6.89 -20.89
N SER A 340 19.43 -6.81 -20.37
CA SER A 340 18.28 -7.54 -20.95
C SER A 340 17.81 -6.89 -22.25
N SER A 341 17.07 -7.64 -23.05
CA SER A 341 16.49 -7.12 -24.29
C SER A 341 15.56 -5.94 -24.00
N ASN A 342 15.86 -4.79 -24.59
CA ASN A 342 15.07 -3.57 -24.40
C ASN A 342 14.00 -3.37 -25.49
N VAL A 343 13.76 -4.37 -26.36
CA VAL A 343 12.84 -4.29 -27.50
C VAL A 343 11.43 -3.86 -27.07
N ARG A 344 10.98 -4.30 -25.90
CA ARG A 344 9.66 -3.92 -25.35
C ARG A 344 9.59 -2.49 -24.80
N GLY A 345 10.74 -1.82 -24.62
CA GLY A 345 10.81 -0.45 -24.09
C GLY A 345 10.59 -0.33 -22.58
N ASN A 346 10.49 -1.44 -21.84
CA ASN A 346 10.29 -1.46 -20.39
C ASN A 346 11.16 -2.50 -19.67
N LEU A 347 12.20 -2.99 -20.34
CA LEU A 347 13.19 -3.95 -19.83
C LEU A 347 14.58 -3.53 -20.29
N GLY A 348 15.62 -4.06 -19.66
CA GLY A 348 17.00 -3.78 -20.07
C GLY A 348 17.39 -2.31 -19.94
N LEU A 349 16.88 -1.61 -18.92
CA LEU A 349 17.06 -0.18 -18.75
C LEU A 349 17.19 0.18 -17.27
N ILE A 350 17.78 1.34 -17.04
CA ILE A 350 17.71 2.08 -15.79
C ILE A 350 17.52 3.56 -16.12
N ALA A 351 16.49 4.20 -15.57
CA ALA A 351 16.25 5.62 -15.73
C ALA A 351 16.40 6.36 -14.40
N PHE A 352 16.74 7.63 -14.48
CA PHE A 352 17.02 8.52 -13.37
C PHE A 352 16.34 9.87 -13.60
N THR A 353 15.76 10.42 -12.53
CA THR A 353 15.32 11.81 -12.49
C THR A 353 15.66 12.44 -11.15
N ARG A 354 16.01 13.72 -11.18
CA ARG A 354 16.53 14.46 -10.03
C ARG A 354 15.47 14.74 -8.97
N GLY A 355 15.91 14.78 -7.73
CA GLY A 355 15.12 15.08 -6.55
C GLY A 355 14.20 13.94 -6.13
N ARG A 356 13.21 14.30 -5.32
CA ARG A 356 12.25 13.39 -4.69
C ARG A 356 10.84 13.94 -4.80
N ASN A 357 9.83 13.12 -4.56
CA ASN A 357 8.48 13.62 -4.39
C ASN A 357 8.38 14.44 -3.10
N LYS A 358 7.67 15.57 -3.14
CA LYS A 358 7.47 16.41 -1.95
C LYS A 358 6.50 15.77 -0.94
N TYR A 359 5.58 14.96 -1.45
CA TYR A 359 4.55 14.26 -0.69
C TYR A 359 4.40 12.85 -1.25
N LEU A 360 4.00 11.89 -0.41
CA LEU A 360 3.48 10.61 -0.90
C LEU A 360 2.21 10.84 -1.74
N THR A 361 1.84 9.86 -2.56
CA THR A 361 0.86 10.04 -3.64
C THR A 361 -0.48 10.56 -3.13
N GLY A 362 -1.19 9.75 -2.33
CA GLY A 362 -2.51 10.06 -1.80
C GLY A 362 -2.57 10.07 -0.29
N ALA A 363 -1.59 9.44 0.39
CA ALA A 363 -1.70 9.19 1.81
C ALA A 363 -1.68 10.50 2.62
N LEU A 364 -2.77 10.71 3.35
CA LEU A 364 -2.96 11.84 4.27
C LEU A 364 -2.18 11.63 5.57
N CYS A 365 -1.70 12.71 6.18
CA CYS A 365 -0.99 12.64 7.45
C CYS A 365 -1.98 12.70 8.62
N GLU A 366 -2.04 11.61 9.38
CA GLU A 366 -2.88 11.42 10.55
C GLU A 366 -2.64 12.43 11.69
N THR A 367 -1.49 13.12 11.69
CA THR A 367 -1.18 14.13 12.71
C THR A 367 -1.87 15.47 12.44
N GLU A 368 -2.30 15.74 11.20
CA GLU A 368 -3.07 16.93 10.85
C GLU A 368 -4.52 16.79 11.39
N PRO A 369 -5.03 17.74 12.19
CA PRO A 369 -6.38 17.69 12.73
C PRO A 369 -7.48 17.57 11.66
N GLU A 370 -7.34 18.31 10.55
CA GLU A 370 -8.26 18.34 9.42
C GLU A 370 -8.38 16.97 8.76
N VAL A 371 -7.26 16.24 8.66
CA VAL A 371 -7.24 14.87 8.14
C VAL A 371 -8.03 13.94 9.05
N ARG A 372 -7.84 14.02 10.37
CA ARG A 372 -8.61 13.18 11.30
C ARG A 372 -10.10 13.51 11.24
N GLN A 373 -10.46 14.78 11.13
CA GLN A 373 -11.88 15.17 10.98
C GLN A 373 -12.48 14.64 9.69
N TYR A 374 -11.75 14.71 8.58
CA TYR A 374 -12.18 14.13 7.31
C TYR A 374 -12.34 12.59 7.40
N TRP A 375 -11.40 11.89 8.02
CA TRP A 375 -11.56 10.45 8.24
C TRP A 375 -12.77 10.10 9.09
N LEU A 376 -13.06 10.90 10.12
CA LEU A 376 -14.26 10.74 10.94
C LEU A 376 -15.54 11.06 10.17
N SER A 377 -15.53 12.02 9.23
CA SER A 377 -16.71 12.24 8.37
C SER A 377 -16.95 11.07 7.42
N CYS A 378 -15.91 10.42 6.89
CA CYS A 378 -16.08 9.19 6.12
C CYS A 378 -16.71 8.07 6.97
N ILE A 379 -16.36 7.96 8.24
CA ILE A 379 -17.00 7.03 9.18
C ILE A 379 -18.49 7.34 9.34
N GLU A 380 -18.87 8.61 9.50
CA GLU A 380 -20.29 8.98 9.58
C GLU A 380 -21.05 8.62 8.29
N GLU A 381 -20.46 8.85 7.12
CA GLU A 381 -21.08 8.47 5.84
C GLU A 381 -21.32 6.96 5.72
N MET A 382 -20.37 6.13 6.19
CA MET A 382 -20.54 4.68 6.22
C MET A 382 -21.68 4.29 7.17
N LEU A 383 -21.76 4.91 8.34
CA LEU A 383 -22.84 4.66 9.31
C LEU A 383 -24.20 5.07 8.76
N ASP A 384 -24.27 6.21 8.07
CA ASP A 384 -25.49 6.71 7.41
C ASP A 384 -25.91 5.87 6.20
N ALA A 385 -24.97 5.16 5.56
CA ALA A 385 -25.29 4.15 4.54
C ALA A 385 -25.97 2.90 5.12
N GLY A 386 -25.94 2.70 6.44
CA GLY A 386 -26.65 1.64 7.14
C GLY A 386 -25.83 0.37 7.40
N VAL A 387 -24.50 0.45 7.36
CA VAL A 387 -23.62 -0.72 7.60
C VAL A 387 -23.81 -1.34 8.98
N ASP A 388 -23.48 -2.63 9.09
CA ASP A 388 -23.52 -3.40 10.34
C ASP A 388 -22.25 -3.22 11.19
N GLY A 389 -21.15 -2.83 10.55
CA GLY A 389 -19.91 -2.48 11.20
C GLY A 389 -18.90 -1.84 10.25
N ILE A 390 -17.72 -1.51 10.77
CA ILE A 390 -16.63 -0.89 10.01
C ILE A 390 -15.33 -1.63 10.30
N ASP A 391 -14.66 -2.07 9.25
CA ASP A 391 -13.31 -2.61 9.28
C ASP A 391 -12.30 -1.49 8.97
N LEU A 392 -11.30 -1.31 9.83
CA LEU A 392 -10.20 -0.37 9.62
C LEU A 392 -8.94 -1.09 9.20
N ARG A 393 -8.35 -0.66 8.08
CA ARG A 393 -7.10 -1.19 7.51
C ARG A 393 -6.10 -0.08 7.23
N VAL A 394 -4.84 -0.30 7.59
CA VAL A 394 -3.75 0.67 7.36
C VAL A 394 -2.95 0.39 6.09
N GLU A 395 -2.93 -0.87 5.62
CA GLU A 395 -2.29 -1.22 4.36
C GLU A 395 -3.02 -0.60 3.16
N ASN A 396 -2.30 0.08 2.28
CA ASN A 396 -2.84 0.89 1.19
C ASN A 396 -1.84 0.96 0.01
N HIS A 397 -2.26 1.60 -1.07
CA HIS A 397 -1.50 1.78 -2.30
C HIS A 397 -1.11 3.25 -2.57
N SER A 398 -1.38 4.13 -1.59
CA SER A 398 -1.16 5.57 -1.65
C SER A 398 0.18 6.00 -1.01
N THR A 399 1.02 5.03 -0.65
CA THR A 399 2.27 5.19 0.13
C THR A 399 3.52 4.70 -0.59
N HIS A 400 3.40 4.28 -1.85
CA HIS A 400 4.51 3.79 -2.64
C HIS A 400 5.62 4.84 -2.78
N THR A 401 6.83 4.47 -2.33
CA THR A 401 8.08 5.23 -2.53
C THR A 401 9.28 4.32 -2.30
N ASP A 402 10.38 4.62 -2.96
CA ASP A 402 11.67 3.95 -2.75
C ASP A 402 12.40 4.43 -1.49
N TYR A 403 11.94 5.53 -0.87
CA TYR A 403 12.60 6.23 0.23
C TYR A 403 11.64 6.48 1.41
N PRO A 404 10.99 5.45 1.99
CA PRO A 404 9.98 5.63 3.03
C PRO A 404 10.51 6.40 4.25
N GLU A 405 11.79 6.26 4.59
CA GLU A 405 12.43 6.96 5.69
C GLU A 405 12.48 8.49 5.54
N GLU A 406 12.30 9.02 4.32
CA GLU A 406 12.34 10.46 4.05
C GLU A 406 10.98 11.16 4.29
N TYR A 407 9.91 10.43 4.63
CA TYR A 407 8.54 10.96 4.72
C TYR A 407 7.96 10.95 6.14
N GLY A 408 6.92 11.75 6.40
CA GLY A 408 6.32 11.92 7.73
C GLY A 408 6.75 13.20 8.45
N PHE A 409 7.33 14.17 7.73
CA PHE A 409 7.87 15.43 8.26
C PHE A 409 6.88 16.58 8.08
N ASN A 410 5.59 16.29 8.26
CA ASN A 410 4.53 17.30 8.30
C ASN A 410 4.77 18.30 9.43
N GLN A 411 4.33 19.55 9.26
CA GLN A 411 4.60 20.60 10.25
C GLN A 411 3.99 20.24 11.61
N ALA A 412 2.77 19.70 11.64
CA ALA A 412 2.13 19.24 12.87
C ALA A 412 2.92 18.11 13.56
N VAL A 413 3.58 17.23 12.80
CA VAL A 413 4.46 16.18 13.34
C VAL A 413 5.69 16.81 13.98
N LEU A 414 6.36 17.73 13.28
CA LEU A 414 7.57 18.39 13.78
C LEU A 414 7.28 19.18 15.06
N GLU A 415 6.15 19.86 15.14
CA GLU A 415 5.72 20.57 16.34
C GLU A 415 5.44 19.64 17.51
N ALA A 416 4.78 18.50 17.27
CA ALA A 416 4.57 17.48 18.29
C ALA A 416 5.88 16.82 18.74
N CYS A 417 6.83 16.60 17.83
CA CYS A 417 8.18 16.11 18.15
C CYS A 417 8.94 17.12 19.03
N LYS A 418 8.92 18.42 18.69
CA LYS A 418 9.51 19.50 19.50
C LYS A 418 8.96 19.51 20.92
N ARG A 419 7.64 19.31 21.10
CA ARG A 419 7.02 19.19 22.43
C ARG A 419 7.51 17.96 23.22
N ARG A 420 7.98 16.91 22.55
CA ARG A 420 8.61 15.72 23.16
C ARG A 420 10.12 15.84 23.36
N GLY A 421 10.73 16.94 22.91
CA GLY A 421 12.15 17.23 23.12
C GLY A 421 13.13 16.66 22.09
N ALA A 422 12.66 15.98 21.04
CA ALA A 422 13.52 15.41 19.99
C ALA A 422 12.83 15.40 18.62
N ILE A 423 13.59 15.53 17.54
CA ILE A 423 13.12 15.38 16.16
C ILE A 423 13.99 14.32 15.48
N ASP A 424 13.74 13.06 15.82
CA ASP A 424 14.36 11.89 15.21
C ASP A 424 13.26 10.95 14.65
N LEU A 425 13.68 9.95 13.86
CA LEU A 425 12.75 9.02 13.21
C LEU A 425 11.90 8.24 14.21
N GLU A 426 12.44 7.91 15.38
CA GLU A 426 11.71 7.19 16.43
C GLU A 426 10.60 8.06 17.02
N THR A 427 10.91 9.31 17.33
CA THR A 427 9.96 10.28 17.88
C THR A 427 8.88 10.63 16.86
N ILE A 428 9.25 10.82 15.59
CA ILE A 428 8.32 10.98 14.47
C ILE A 428 7.36 9.78 14.41
N ALA A 429 7.89 8.56 14.40
CA ALA A 429 7.08 7.36 14.30
C ALA A 429 6.09 7.20 15.47
N LYS A 430 6.51 7.55 16.69
CA LYS A 430 5.66 7.56 17.89
C LYS A 430 4.58 8.64 17.83
N VAL A 431 4.93 9.88 17.51
CA VAL A 431 3.97 10.99 17.36
C VAL A 431 2.85 10.63 16.39
N ARG A 432 3.24 10.11 15.23
CA ARG A 432 2.32 9.69 14.17
C ARG A 432 1.45 8.51 14.60
N GLY A 433 2.05 7.55 15.29
CA GLY A 433 1.35 6.40 15.89
C GLY A 433 0.29 6.79 16.91
N ASP A 434 0.61 7.75 17.77
CA ASP A 434 -0.30 8.26 18.80
C ASP A 434 -1.46 9.05 18.17
N ALA A 435 -1.19 9.83 17.12
CA ALA A 435 -2.23 10.53 16.38
C ALA A 435 -3.20 9.57 15.66
N TYR A 436 -2.70 8.48 15.08
CA TYR A 436 -3.56 7.42 14.52
C TYR A 436 -4.37 6.71 15.60
N THR A 437 -3.75 6.42 16.75
CA THR A 437 -4.46 5.82 17.90
C THR A 437 -5.58 6.72 18.40
N GLU A 438 -5.35 8.03 18.43
CA GLU A 438 -6.38 9.00 18.79
C GLU A 438 -7.55 9.03 17.79
N PHE A 439 -7.25 8.93 16.49
CA PHE A 439 -8.30 8.71 15.49
C PHE A 439 -9.11 7.44 15.78
N LEU A 440 -8.47 6.31 16.13
CA LEU A 440 -9.18 5.07 16.47
C LEU A 440 -10.10 5.23 17.69
N ARG A 441 -9.69 5.98 18.72
CA ARG A 441 -10.55 6.26 19.89
C ARG A 441 -11.81 7.01 19.47
N GLN A 442 -11.65 8.07 18.67
CA GLN A 442 -12.78 8.87 18.21
C GLN A 442 -13.69 8.08 17.25
N ALA A 443 -13.11 7.26 16.37
CA ALA A 443 -13.87 6.37 15.49
C ALA A 443 -14.67 5.35 16.32
N ARG A 444 -14.02 4.69 17.30
CA ARG A 444 -14.67 3.73 18.20
C ARG A 444 -15.86 4.35 18.93
N GLN A 445 -15.71 5.57 19.45
CA GLN A 445 -16.78 6.30 20.13
C GLN A 445 -17.97 6.55 19.20
N ARG A 446 -17.74 7.04 17.98
CA ARG A 446 -18.81 7.31 16.99
C ARG A 446 -19.54 6.03 16.59
N ILE A 447 -18.78 4.97 16.28
CA ILE A 447 -19.31 3.67 15.85
C ILE A 447 -20.14 3.02 16.96
N SER A 448 -19.65 3.00 18.21
CA SER A 448 -20.39 2.47 19.37
C SER A 448 -21.68 3.24 19.66
N THR A 449 -21.66 4.57 19.52
CA THR A 449 -22.84 5.42 19.74
C THR A 449 -23.99 5.07 18.77
N ARG A 450 -23.67 4.56 17.58
CA ARG A 450 -24.65 4.03 16.61
C ARG A 450 -25.00 2.55 16.83
N GLY A 451 -24.49 1.92 17.88
CA GLY A 451 -24.69 0.49 18.16
C GLY A 451 -24.03 -0.42 17.14
N LYS A 452 -22.99 0.04 16.44
CA LYS A 452 -22.28 -0.72 15.40
C LYS A 452 -20.95 -1.25 15.93
N ARG A 453 -20.39 -2.22 15.22
CA ARG A 453 -19.10 -2.86 15.57
C ARG A 453 -17.93 -2.26 14.80
N MET A 454 -16.79 -2.09 15.47
CA MET A 454 -15.52 -1.70 14.86
C MET A 454 -14.57 -2.89 14.84
N ARG A 455 -13.97 -3.17 13.67
CA ARG A 455 -12.93 -4.19 13.51
C ARG A 455 -11.63 -3.53 13.07
N VAL A 456 -10.50 -4.06 13.51
CA VAL A 456 -9.17 -3.58 13.10
C VAL A 456 -8.37 -4.71 12.47
N ASN A 457 -7.74 -4.42 11.34
CA ASN A 457 -6.82 -5.34 10.68
C ASN A 457 -5.48 -5.34 11.41
N LEU A 458 -5.15 -6.48 12.03
CA LEU A 458 -3.87 -6.75 12.64
C LEU A 458 -2.94 -7.37 11.59
N HIS A 459 -2.05 -6.53 11.04
CA HIS A 459 -1.15 -6.90 9.96
C HIS A 459 0.11 -7.60 10.48
N VAL A 460 0.13 -8.94 10.41
CA VAL A 460 1.24 -9.77 10.93
C VAL A 460 2.57 -9.39 10.29
N ASP A 461 2.60 -9.16 8.98
CA ASP A 461 3.82 -8.81 8.24
C ASP A 461 4.42 -7.47 8.69
N TRP A 462 3.62 -6.54 9.23
CA TRP A 462 4.02 -5.14 9.42
C TRP A 462 4.15 -4.72 10.88
N PHE A 463 3.28 -5.21 11.77
CA PHE A 463 3.27 -4.84 13.19
C PHE A 463 4.36 -5.53 14.01
N ARG A 464 5.34 -6.14 13.34
CA ARG A 464 6.56 -6.75 13.88
C ARG A 464 7.74 -5.79 13.80
N SER A 465 8.80 -6.10 14.55
CA SER A 465 10.06 -5.31 14.54
C SER A 465 10.92 -5.60 13.31
N ASP A 466 10.91 -6.84 12.83
CA ASP A 466 11.65 -7.35 11.67
C ASP A 466 10.79 -7.32 10.39
N ARG A 467 10.39 -6.12 9.99
CA ARG A 467 9.47 -5.91 8.85
C ARG A 467 10.10 -6.34 7.53
N PRO A 468 9.42 -7.16 6.70
CA PRO A 468 9.88 -7.45 5.35
C PRO A 468 9.93 -6.17 4.50
N LEU A 469 11.06 -5.94 3.84
CA LEU A 469 11.29 -4.73 3.03
C LEU A 469 10.23 -4.56 1.93
N GLY A 470 9.86 -5.65 1.25
CA GLY A 470 8.83 -5.65 0.21
C GLY A 470 7.43 -5.26 0.69
N ARG A 471 7.21 -5.16 2.01
CA ARG A 471 5.95 -4.70 2.58
C ARG A 471 5.94 -3.21 2.87
N GLN A 472 7.10 -2.56 2.97
CA GLN A 472 7.19 -1.13 3.31
C GLN A 472 6.39 -0.24 2.36
N LEU A 473 6.36 -0.59 1.07
CA LEU A 473 5.63 0.16 0.05
C LEU A 473 4.10 0.25 0.33
N ALA A 474 3.52 -0.74 1.02
CA ALA A 474 2.08 -0.80 1.22
C ALA A 474 1.60 -0.17 2.55
N PHE A 475 2.49 0.49 3.30
CA PHE A 475 2.16 1.10 4.58
C PHE A 475 2.70 2.52 4.66
N PRO A 476 2.05 3.42 5.43
CA PRO A 476 2.57 4.76 5.65
C PRO A 476 3.99 4.71 6.21
N ALA A 477 4.86 5.54 5.63
CA ALA A 477 6.23 5.79 6.08
C ALA A 477 6.29 6.15 7.57
N ASN A 478 7.42 5.89 8.24
CA ASN A 478 7.78 6.42 9.57
C ASN A 478 6.63 6.53 10.57
N ILE A 479 5.99 5.40 10.88
CA ILE A 479 4.89 5.31 11.86
C ILE A 479 4.98 4.01 12.66
N THR A 480 4.67 4.11 13.94
CA THR A 480 4.55 2.97 14.86
C THR A 480 3.07 2.75 15.17
N PHE A 481 2.54 1.58 14.83
CA PHE A 481 1.17 1.22 15.15
C PHE A 481 1.09 0.56 16.53
N ASN A 482 0.41 1.21 17.47
CA ASN A 482 0.30 0.77 18.87
C ASN A 482 -0.77 -0.33 19.05
N TRP A 483 -0.70 -1.41 18.27
CA TRP A 483 -1.77 -2.41 18.22
C TRP A 483 -2.07 -3.08 19.56
N LYS A 484 -1.06 -3.26 20.43
CA LYS A 484 -1.25 -3.79 21.79
C LYS A 484 -2.11 -2.85 22.64
N GLN A 485 -1.80 -1.56 22.58
CA GLN A 485 -2.58 -0.51 23.24
C GLN A 485 -4.02 -0.49 22.74
N TRP A 486 -4.25 -0.71 21.43
CA TRP A 486 -5.61 -0.75 20.89
C TRP A 486 -6.43 -1.92 21.46
N VAL A 487 -5.80 -3.06 21.74
CA VAL A 487 -6.43 -4.21 22.40
C VAL A 487 -6.67 -3.90 23.88
N GLU A 488 -5.66 -3.37 24.59
CA GLU A 488 -5.74 -3.05 26.02
C GLU A 488 -6.77 -1.97 26.35
N GLU A 489 -6.91 -0.96 25.49
CA GLU A 489 -7.90 0.10 25.64
C GLU A 489 -9.31 -0.28 25.12
N GLY A 490 -9.49 -1.48 24.57
CA GLY A 490 -10.78 -1.92 24.03
C GLY A 490 -11.24 -1.11 22.81
N LEU A 491 -10.30 -0.68 21.96
CA LEU A 491 -10.62 0.16 20.80
C LEU A 491 -11.30 -0.63 19.68
N MET A 492 -11.31 -1.96 19.70
CA MET A 492 -11.94 -2.78 18.67
C MET A 492 -12.88 -3.83 19.28
N ASP A 493 -14.00 -4.09 18.61
CA ASP A 493 -14.96 -5.13 18.98
C ASP A 493 -14.56 -6.49 18.41
N GLU A 494 -13.92 -6.52 17.23
CA GLU A 494 -13.34 -7.74 16.63
C GLU A 494 -11.99 -7.42 15.96
N ALA A 495 -11.19 -8.44 15.68
CA ALA A 495 -9.91 -8.31 14.98
C ALA A 495 -9.92 -9.11 13.66
N ILE A 496 -9.17 -8.61 12.68
CA ILE A 496 -8.88 -9.34 11.44
C ILE A 496 -7.38 -9.63 11.41
N LEU A 497 -7.00 -10.92 11.49
CA LEU A 497 -5.62 -11.33 11.33
C LEU A 497 -5.28 -11.35 9.84
N ARG A 498 -4.44 -10.41 9.39
CA ARG A 498 -4.12 -10.19 7.98
C ARG A 498 -2.64 -10.35 7.69
N PHE A 499 -2.32 -11.00 6.57
CA PHE A 499 -0.97 -11.28 6.11
C PHE A 499 -0.95 -11.43 4.58
N LEU A 500 0.17 -11.10 3.96
CA LEU A 500 0.41 -11.22 2.52
C LEU A 500 1.69 -12.02 2.24
N SER A 501 2.78 -11.72 2.95
CA SER A 501 4.09 -12.33 2.67
C SER A 501 4.34 -13.66 3.39
N ILE A 502 3.63 -13.91 4.49
CA ILE A 502 3.78 -15.15 5.26
C ILE A 502 3.00 -16.28 4.57
N PRO A 503 3.63 -17.42 4.25
CA PRO A 503 2.90 -18.60 3.77
C PRO A 503 1.87 -19.07 4.80
N PHE A 504 0.67 -19.45 4.35
CA PHE A 504 -0.41 -19.86 5.26
C PHE A 504 0.02 -20.95 6.26
N ALA A 505 0.76 -21.96 5.79
CA ALA A 505 1.24 -23.06 6.62
C ALA A 505 2.13 -22.63 7.80
N ARG A 506 2.68 -21.41 7.75
CA ARG A 506 3.50 -20.82 8.81
C ARG A 506 2.75 -19.82 9.69
N LEU A 507 1.55 -19.39 9.29
CA LEU A 507 0.80 -18.36 10.00
C LEU A 507 0.55 -18.72 11.47
N LEU A 508 0.04 -19.92 11.72
CA LEU A 508 -0.35 -20.35 13.07
C LEU A 508 0.85 -20.58 14.01
N ALA A 509 2.04 -20.77 13.43
CA ALA A 509 3.30 -20.92 14.15
C ALA A 509 4.12 -19.61 14.22
N ASP A 510 3.67 -18.54 13.55
CA ASP A 510 4.39 -17.27 13.56
C ASP A 510 4.29 -16.62 14.96
N PRO A 511 5.41 -16.23 15.60
CA PRO A 511 5.40 -15.69 16.97
C PRO A 511 4.59 -14.39 17.11
N VAL A 512 4.56 -13.57 16.07
CA VAL A 512 3.83 -12.29 16.07
C VAL A 512 2.33 -12.57 15.95
N ALA A 513 1.94 -13.47 15.04
CA ALA A 513 0.56 -13.93 14.94
C ALA A 513 0.08 -14.55 16.26
N HIS A 514 0.89 -15.40 16.91
CA HIS A 514 0.57 -15.99 18.21
C HIS A 514 0.35 -14.89 19.28
N THR A 515 1.26 -13.91 19.35
CA THR A 515 1.15 -12.80 20.31
C THR A 515 -0.13 -11.98 20.08
N MET A 516 -0.50 -11.71 18.83
CA MET A 516 -1.75 -11.02 18.50
C MET A 516 -2.97 -11.84 18.93
N VAL A 517 -2.99 -13.14 18.59
CA VAL A 517 -4.08 -14.05 18.94
C VAL A 517 -4.27 -14.13 20.46
N GLU A 518 -3.21 -14.34 21.23
CA GLU A 518 -3.30 -14.42 22.69
C GLU A 518 -3.71 -13.09 23.33
N SER A 519 -3.28 -11.96 22.76
CA SER A 519 -3.68 -10.64 23.27
C SER A 519 -5.18 -10.41 23.08
N CYS A 520 -5.70 -10.67 21.88
CA CYS A 520 -7.14 -10.57 21.59
C CYS A 520 -7.96 -11.57 22.42
N ARG A 521 -7.51 -12.83 22.58
CA ARG A 521 -8.18 -13.83 23.41
C ARG A 521 -8.30 -13.40 24.87
N ARG A 522 -7.22 -12.88 25.47
CA ARG A 522 -7.25 -12.36 26.85
C ARG A 522 -8.21 -11.18 27.01
N ALA A 523 -8.36 -10.36 25.97
CA ALA A 523 -9.30 -9.24 25.95
C ALA A 523 -10.73 -9.65 25.54
N GLY A 524 -10.98 -10.93 25.22
CA GLY A 524 -12.29 -11.39 24.75
C GLY A 524 -12.67 -10.92 23.34
N ILE A 525 -11.70 -10.53 22.51
CA ILE A 525 -11.91 -10.01 21.15
C ILE A 525 -11.87 -11.17 20.15
N PRO A 526 -12.97 -11.46 19.41
CA PRO A 526 -13.00 -12.48 18.37
C PRO A 526 -12.09 -12.10 17.19
N ILE A 527 -11.51 -13.12 16.52
CA ILE A 527 -10.50 -12.95 15.48
C ILE A 527 -10.89 -13.73 14.23
N THR A 528 -10.93 -13.05 13.09
CA THR A 528 -11.16 -13.66 11.78
C THR A 528 -9.87 -13.67 10.97
N VAL A 529 -9.58 -14.76 10.23
CA VAL A 529 -8.39 -14.85 9.36
C VAL A 529 -8.71 -14.33 7.96
N ASN A 530 -7.87 -13.45 7.42
CA ASN A 530 -8.03 -12.92 6.07
C ASN A 530 -6.96 -13.43 5.10
N LYS A 531 -7.37 -14.05 3.99
CA LYS A 531 -6.45 -14.71 3.05
C LYS A 531 -6.73 -14.38 1.58
N TYR A 532 -5.68 -14.00 0.87
CA TYR A 532 -5.64 -13.92 -0.59
C TYR A 532 -5.81 -15.30 -1.23
N LEU A 533 -6.65 -15.44 -2.25
CA LEU A 533 -6.91 -16.71 -2.94
C LEU A 533 -5.85 -17.10 -3.99
N SER A 534 -4.56 -17.01 -3.65
CA SER A 534 -3.45 -17.37 -4.53
C SER A 534 -3.29 -18.88 -4.78
N GLU A 535 -3.83 -19.72 -3.89
CA GLU A 535 -3.71 -21.19 -3.92
C GLU A 535 -5.09 -21.82 -3.72
N PRO A 536 -6.03 -21.62 -4.66
CA PRO A 536 -7.42 -22.00 -4.47
C PRO A 536 -7.67 -23.48 -4.20
N GLN A 537 -6.82 -24.35 -4.74
CA GLN A 537 -6.85 -25.79 -4.48
C GLN A 537 -6.64 -26.16 -3.01
N GLN A 538 -6.05 -25.25 -2.20
CA GLN A 538 -5.85 -25.45 -0.76
C GLN A 538 -6.95 -24.84 0.10
N LEU A 539 -7.94 -24.15 -0.50
CA LEU A 539 -8.89 -23.31 0.23
C LEU A 539 -9.69 -24.09 1.28
N HIS A 540 -10.24 -25.25 0.94
CA HIS A 540 -11.03 -26.06 1.90
C HIS A 540 -10.19 -26.51 3.09
N HIS A 541 -8.97 -26.99 2.83
CA HIS A 541 -8.04 -27.38 3.89
C HIS A 541 -7.67 -26.19 4.78
N GLN A 542 -7.45 -25.01 4.19
CA GLN A 542 -7.15 -23.79 4.95
C GLN A 542 -8.34 -23.36 5.83
N ILE A 543 -9.56 -23.38 5.31
CA ILE A 543 -10.78 -23.08 6.08
C ILE A 543 -10.93 -24.08 7.24
N ALA A 544 -10.83 -25.38 6.95
CA ALA A 544 -10.94 -26.43 7.96
C ALA A 544 -9.85 -26.28 9.05
N THR A 545 -8.61 -25.96 8.66
CA THR A 545 -7.50 -25.73 9.60
C THR A 545 -7.82 -24.58 10.56
N VAL A 546 -8.29 -23.43 10.04
CA VAL A 546 -8.64 -22.27 10.87
C VAL A 546 -9.84 -22.56 11.77
N GLN A 547 -10.83 -23.31 11.28
CA GLN A 547 -12.01 -23.70 12.06
C GLN A 547 -11.64 -24.67 13.20
N GLN A 548 -10.82 -25.69 12.93
CA GLN A 548 -10.42 -26.71 13.90
C GLN A 548 -9.47 -26.16 14.98
N ASP A 549 -8.71 -25.11 14.68
CA ASP A 549 -7.84 -24.45 15.64
C ASP A 549 -8.62 -23.87 16.84
N GLY A 550 -9.90 -23.51 16.64
CA GLY A 550 -10.82 -23.09 17.70
C GLY A 550 -10.52 -21.72 18.32
N ARG A 551 -9.42 -21.05 17.93
CA ARG A 551 -9.10 -19.68 18.37
C ARG A 551 -9.71 -18.60 17.49
N PHE A 552 -10.17 -18.95 16.29
CA PHE A 552 -10.70 -18.01 15.30
C PHE A 552 -12.22 -18.10 15.18
N SER A 553 -12.87 -16.96 14.96
CA SER A 553 -14.32 -16.83 14.74
C SER A 553 -14.72 -16.89 13.28
N GLY A 554 -13.77 -16.88 12.33
CA GLY A 554 -14.11 -16.95 10.92
C GLY A 554 -12.95 -16.91 9.94
N PHE A 555 -13.30 -16.91 8.65
CA PHE A 555 -12.38 -16.87 7.52
C PHE A 555 -12.91 -15.91 6.45
N ILE A 556 -12.07 -14.98 5.97
CA ILE A 556 -12.39 -14.02 4.90
C ILE A 556 -11.72 -14.42 3.59
N LEU A 557 -12.54 -14.56 2.55
CA LEU A 557 -12.12 -14.72 1.16
C LEU A 557 -11.70 -13.35 0.58
N TYR A 558 -10.39 -13.17 0.33
CA TYR A 558 -9.85 -11.93 -0.26
C TYR A 558 -9.40 -12.16 -1.71
N GLU A 559 -9.93 -11.47 -2.71
CA GLU A 559 -11.14 -10.62 -2.70
C GLU A 559 -12.05 -11.01 -3.87
N THR A 560 -13.30 -10.55 -3.87
CA THR A 560 -14.34 -11.01 -4.80
C THR A 560 -13.94 -10.91 -6.27
N ALA A 561 -13.16 -9.89 -6.65
CA ALA A 561 -12.73 -9.69 -8.04
C ALA A 561 -11.87 -10.85 -8.57
N SER A 562 -11.25 -11.63 -7.67
CA SER A 562 -10.47 -12.82 -8.03
C SER A 562 -11.34 -14.02 -8.41
N PHE A 563 -12.56 -14.10 -7.88
CA PHE A 563 -13.38 -15.31 -7.97
C PHE A 563 -14.84 -15.09 -8.41
N LEU A 564 -15.29 -13.85 -8.58
CA LEU A 564 -16.59 -13.51 -9.13
C LEU A 564 -16.46 -12.91 -10.53
N LYS A 565 -17.48 -13.13 -11.37
CA LYS A 565 -17.63 -12.44 -12.65
C LYS A 565 -19.07 -12.04 -12.90
N TRP A 566 -19.21 -10.86 -13.48
CA TRP A 566 -20.45 -10.26 -13.93
C TRP A 566 -20.78 -10.84 -15.31
N GLY A 567 -21.91 -11.55 -15.41
CA GLY A 567 -22.44 -12.14 -16.63
C GLY A 567 -23.46 -11.25 -17.35
N PRO A 568 -23.99 -11.73 -18.49
CA PRO A 568 -25.11 -11.07 -19.19
C PRO A 568 -26.35 -10.96 -18.29
N GLY A 569 -27.20 -9.95 -18.52
CA GLY A 569 -28.54 -9.91 -17.93
C GLY A 569 -28.61 -9.71 -16.41
N SER A 570 -27.58 -9.13 -15.80
CA SER A 570 -27.43 -8.89 -14.35
C SER A 570 -26.93 -10.07 -13.51
N ALA A 571 -26.66 -11.24 -14.10
CA ALA A 571 -26.18 -12.39 -13.35
C ALA A 571 -24.75 -12.19 -12.83
N CYS A 572 -24.47 -12.63 -11.60
CA CYS A 572 -23.13 -12.82 -11.07
C CYS A 572 -22.85 -14.32 -10.94
N ARG A 573 -21.61 -14.75 -11.15
CA ARG A 573 -21.21 -16.16 -10.97
C ARG A 573 -19.84 -16.28 -10.34
N VAL A 574 -19.63 -17.38 -9.63
CA VAL A 574 -18.31 -17.78 -9.12
C VAL A 574 -17.52 -18.45 -10.24
N THR A 575 -16.25 -18.10 -10.38
CA THR A 575 -15.34 -18.66 -11.38
C THR A 575 -14.31 -19.62 -10.82
N MET A 576 -14.28 -19.79 -9.49
CA MET A 576 -13.36 -20.67 -8.80
C MET A 576 -14.15 -21.73 -8.05
N GLU A 577 -14.09 -22.98 -8.54
CA GLU A 577 -14.84 -24.10 -7.97
C GLU A 577 -14.63 -24.24 -6.44
N PRO A 578 -13.39 -24.13 -5.88
CA PRO A 578 -13.20 -24.24 -4.44
C PRO A 578 -13.97 -23.21 -3.62
N VAL A 579 -14.28 -22.03 -4.19
CA VAL A 579 -15.09 -21.01 -3.53
C VAL A 579 -16.57 -21.40 -3.53
N SER A 580 -17.07 -21.93 -4.66
CA SER A 580 -18.47 -22.35 -4.77
C SER A 580 -18.83 -23.48 -3.79
N THR A 581 -17.86 -24.31 -3.43
CA THR A 581 -18.00 -25.43 -2.50
C THR A 581 -17.46 -25.13 -1.10
N ALA A 582 -17.07 -23.88 -0.81
CA ALA A 582 -16.47 -23.50 0.48
C ALA A 582 -17.39 -23.78 1.68
N LYS A 583 -18.72 -23.67 1.51
CA LYS A 583 -19.71 -24.01 2.53
C LYS A 583 -19.58 -25.45 3.03
N SER A 584 -19.22 -26.39 2.16
CA SER A 584 -19.05 -27.80 2.53
C SER A 584 -17.90 -28.00 3.52
N ALA A 585 -16.86 -27.17 3.46
CA ALA A 585 -15.75 -27.21 4.41
C ALA A 585 -16.20 -26.84 5.85
N LEU A 586 -17.27 -26.06 6.00
CA LEU A 586 -17.80 -25.66 7.30
C LEU A 586 -18.55 -26.77 8.04
N GLN A 587 -19.03 -27.79 7.31
CA GLN A 587 -19.87 -28.86 7.87
C GLN A 587 -19.06 -29.94 8.60
N GLY A 588 -17.72 -29.88 8.54
CA GLY A 588 -16.83 -30.89 9.10
C GLY A 588 -16.99 -32.26 8.42
N PRO A 589 -16.04 -33.20 8.61
CA PRO A 589 -16.34 -34.60 8.32
C PRO A 589 -17.51 -35.01 9.21
N SER A 590 -18.56 -35.56 8.59
CA SER A 590 -19.60 -36.30 9.29
C SER A 590 -18.94 -37.18 10.35
N ARG A 591 -19.31 -37.00 11.62
CA ARG A 591 -18.91 -37.94 12.68
C ARG A 591 -19.65 -39.25 12.42
N GLU A 592 -19.12 -40.08 11.53
CA GLU A 592 -19.45 -41.50 11.43
C GLU A 592 -18.70 -42.32 12.49
#